data_AF-A0A167QE53-F1
#
_entry.id   AF-A0A167QE53-F1
#
_cell.length_a   1.000
_cell.length_b   1.000
_cell.length_c   1.000
_cell.angle_alpha   90.00
_cell.angle_beta   90.00
_cell.angle_gamma   90.00
#
_symmetry.space_group_name_H-M   'P 1'
#
loop_
_entity.id
_entity.type
_entity.pdbx_description
1 polymer ?
#
loop_
_entity_poly.entity_id
_entity_poly.type
_entity_poly.pdbx_seq_one_letter_code
_entity_poly.pdbx_strand_id
1 'polypeptide(L)'
;MEDLYVELFGPEFNEVHILLRPAIVTAALLIAVVKLIFYFLLPTAAVVFILTGSAALVTVLIRKIWERFLKKDGNETRKKSDDKDRTLAGLRDLEAGGVKS
;
A
#
# COMPACT_ATOMS: atom_id res chain seq x y z
N MET A 1 18.46 0.70 47.25
CA MET A 1 17.88 1.70 46.34
C MET A 1 18.97 2.36 45.52
N GLU A 2 20.06 2.85 46.13
CA GLU A 2 21.16 3.54 45.43
C GLU A 2 21.89 2.66 44.40
N ASP A 3 22.07 1.36 44.67
CA ASP A 3 22.73 0.43 43.74
C ASP A 3 21.99 0.29 42.39
N LEU A 4 20.65 0.29 42.39
CA LEU A 4 19.84 0.26 41.16
C LEU A 4 20.04 1.53 40.31
N TYR A 5 20.21 2.69 40.97
CA TYR A 5 20.45 3.94 40.26
C TYR A 5 21.88 4.01 39.72
N VAL A 6 22.87 3.50 40.47
CA VAL A 6 24.26 3.42 40.01
C VAL A 6 24.41 2.43 38.85
N GLU A 7 23.65 1.34 38.83
CA GLU A 7 23.61 0.39 37.71
C GLU A 7 22.94 1.00 36.46
N LEU A 8 21.86 1.78 36.63
CA LEU A 8 21.10 2.35 35.52
C LEU A 8 21.71 3.63 34.93
N PHE A 9 22.38 4.43 35.75
CA PHE A 9 22.92 5.75 35.40
C PHE A 9 24.45 5.84 35.44
N GLY A 10 25.12 4.79 35.93
CA GLY A 10 26.57 4.75 36.12
C GLY A 10 27.05 5.34 37.45
N PRO A 11 28.34 5.14 37.78
CA PRO A 11 28.93 5.61 39.04
C PRO A 11 28.87 7.13 39.22
N GLU A 12 28.84 7.89 38.11
CA GLU A 12 28.76 9.36 38.11
C GLU A 12 27.46 9.89 38.76
N PHE A 13 26.39 9.09 38.81
CA PHE A 13 25.14 9.50 39.45
C PHE A 13 25.30 9.77 40.96
N ASN A 14 26.27 9.11 41.61
CA ASN A 14 26.53 9.30 43.03
C ASN A 14 27.40 10.54 43.32
N GLU A 15 28.07 11.09 42.31
CA GLU A 15 28.84 12.34 42.43
C GLU A 15 27.95 13.59 42.25
N VAL A 16 26.77 13.41 41.66
CA VAL A 16 25.80 14.49 41.49
C VAL A 16 25.16 14.86 42.83
N HIS A 17 25.04 16.18 43.07
CA HIS A 17 24.33 16.75 44.21
C HIS A 17 22.98 16.08 44.43
N ILE A 18 22.68 15.72 45.68
CA ILE A 18 21.46 15.02 46.11
C ILE A 18 20.16 15.67 45.59
N LEU A 19 20.15 16.99 45.42
CA LEU A 19 19.01 17.75 44.90
C LEU A 19 18.81 17.62 43.38
N LEU A 20 19.87 17.35 42.61
CA LEU A 20 19.80 17.16 41.16
C LEU A 20 19.47 15.72 40.76
N ARG A 21 19.78 14.74 41.61
CA ARG A 21 19.44 13.31 41.40
C ARG A 21 17.97 13.08 41.00
N PRO A 22 16.96 13.61 41.72
CA PRO A 22 15.56 13.41 41.33
C PRO A 22 15.20 14.05 39.99
N ALA A 23 15.81 15.19 39.63
CA ALA A 23 15.59 15.83 38.33
C ALA A 23 16.16 14.98 37.17
N ILE A 24 17.33 14.39 37.35
CA ILE A 24 17.96 13.50 36.37
C ILE A 24 17.13 12.24 36.17
N VAL A 25 16.66 11.61 37.26
CA VAL A 25 15.79 10.43 37.17
C VAL A 25 14.51 10.75 36.40
N THR A 26 13.90 11.91 36.67
CA THR A 26 12.69 12.35 35.96
C THR A 26 12.96 12.56 34.47
N ALA A 27 14.06 13.23 34.12
CA ALA A 27 14.44 13.45 32.72
C ALA A 27 14.70 12.12 32.00
N ALA A 28 15.40 11.18 32.64
CA ALA A 28 15.67 9.86 32.09
C ALA A 28 14.40 9.02 31.92
N LEU A 29 13.49 9.05 32.88
CA LEU A 29 12.19 8.40 32.79
C LEU A 29 11.40 8.97 31.60
N LEU A 30 11.43 10.29 31.43
CA LEU A 30 10.75 10.98 30.33
C LEU A 30 11.35 10.57 28.99
N ILE A 31 12.68 10.50 28.88
CA ILE A 31 13.36 10.00 27.67
C ILE A 31 13.00 8.54 27.39
N ALA A 32 12.95 7.69 28.43
CA ALA A 32 12.58 6.28 28.30
C ALA A 32 11.14 6.12 27.81
N VAL A 33 10.20 6.88 28.37
CA VAL A 33 8.79 6.89 27.94
C VAL A 33 8.65 7.40 26.51
N VAL A 34 9.34 8.48 26.16
CA VAL A 34 9.34 9.02 24.79
C VAL A 34 9.88 7.98 23.81
N LYS A 35 11.01 7.34 24.15
CA LYS A 35 11.56 6.24 23.34
C LYS A 35 10.55 5.11 23.20
N LEU A 36 9.91 4.67 24.27
CA LEU A 36 8.91 3.61 24.21
C LEU A 36 7.76 3.96 23.27
N ILE A 37 7.26 5.20 23.33
CA ILE A 37 6.22 5.70 22.42
C ILE A 37 6.73 5.66 20.98
N PHE A 38 7.91 6.18 20.68
CA PHE A 38 8.45 6.16 19.32
C PHE A 38 8.74 4.74 18.82
N TYR A 39 9.33 3.87 19.64
CA TYR A 39 9.62 2.48 19.27
C TYR A 39 8.35 1.64 19.10
N PHE A 40 7.20 2.05 19.63
CA PHE A 40 5.93 1.36 19.40
C PHE A 40 5.13 2.02 18.26
N LEU A 41 4.96 3.34 18.33
CA LEU A 41 4.16 4.13 17.40
C LEU A 41 4.72 4.10 15.98
N LEU A 42 6.05 4.23 15.82
CA LEU A 42 6.69 4.33 14.51
C LEU A 42 6.60 2.99 13.74
N PRO A 43 6.87 1.83 14.36
CA PRO A 43 6.60 0.54 13.71
C PRO A 43 5.13 0.30 13.42
N THR A 44 4.21 0.65 14.34
CA THR A 44 2.77 0.49 14.07
C THR A 44 2.33 1.36 12.88
N ALA A 45 2.76 2.62 12.83
CA ALA A 45 2.48 3.51 11.71
C ALA A 45 3.08 2.99 10.40
N ALA A 46 4.31 2.47 10.43
CA ALA A 46 4.97 1.86 9.27
C ALA A 46 4.19 0.65 8.76
N VAL A 47 3.75 -0.24 9.65
CA VAL A 47 2.94 -1.42 9.29
C VAL A 47 1.63 -1.00 8.62
N VAL A 48 0.92 -0.02 9.19
CA VAL A 48 -0.31 0.51 8.59
C VAL A 48 -0.04 1.09 7.20
N PHE A 49 1.00 1.92 7.05
CA PHE A 49 1.36 2.50 5.75
C PHE A 49 1.69 1.44 4.70
N ILE A 50 2.46 0.41 5.07
CA ILE A 50 2.85 -0.68 4.16
C ILE A 50 1.62 -1.51 3.78
N LEU A 51 0.75 -1.84 4.73
CA LEU A 51 -0.49 -2.59 4.46
C LEU A 51 -1.44 -1.81 3.56
N THR A 52 -1.69 -0.54 3.87
CA THR A 52 -2.56 0.32 3.06
C THR A 52 -1.98 0.54 1.67
N GLY A 53 -0.67 0.79 1.56
CA GLY A 53 0.01 0.92 0.27
C GLY A 53 -0.05 -0.35 -0.56
N SER A 54 0.14 -1.52 0.06
CA SER A 54 0.01 -2.82 -0.59
C SER A 54 -1.40 -3.07 -1.11
N ALA A 55 -2.43 -2.81 -0.29
CA ALA A 55 -3.83 -2.95 -0.69
C ALA A 55 -4.21 -2.01 -1.85
N ALA A 56 -3.70 -0.77 -1.84
CA ALA A 56 -3.89 0.18 -2.93
C ALA A 56 -3.23 -0.32 -4.23
N LEU A 57 -2.02 -0.89 -4.15
CA LEU A 57 -1.35 -1.49 -5.32
C LEU A 57 -2.15 -2.66 -5.90
N VAL A 58 -2.68 -3.54 -5.05
CA VAL A 58 -3.48 -4.69 -5.48
C VAL A 58 -4.77 -4.23 -6.17
N THR A 59 -5.48 -3.25 -5.61
CA THR A 59 -6.70 -2.71 -6.23
C THR A 59 -6.44 -2.07 -7.59
N VAL A 60 -5.34 -1.33 -7.74
CA VAL A 60 -4.92 -0.77 -9.04
C VAL A 60 -4.58 -1.88 -10.05
N LEU A 61 -3.91 -2.94 -9.63
CA LEU A 61 -3.58 -4.08 -10.50
C LEU A 61 -4.84 -4.81 -10.98
N ILE A 62 -5.79 -5.10 -10.09
CA ILE A 62 -7.07 -5.74 -10.43
C ILE A 62 -7.83 -4.85 -11.42
N ARG A 63 -7.93 -3.55 -11.15
CA ARG A 63 -8.61 -2.60 -12.05
C ARG A 63 -7.98 -2.58 -13.44
N LYS A 64 -6.64 -2.59 -13.52
CA LYS A 64 -5.91 -2.59 -14.80
C LYS A 64 -6.12 -3.89 -15.58
N ILE A 65 -6.20 -5.03 -14.88
CA ILE A 65 -6.51 -6.33 -15.51
C ILE A 65 -7.95 -6.33 -16.01
N TRP A 66 -8.89 -5.87 -15.20
CA TRP A 66 -10.31 -5.78 -15.55
C TRP A 66 -10.56 -4.87 -16.75
N GLU A 67 -9.93 -3.69 -16.81
CA GLU A 67 -10.01 -2.78 -17.96
C GLU A 67 -9.45 -3.41 -19.24
N ARG A 68 -8.35 -4.18 -19.15
CA ARG A 68 -7.84 -4.92 -20.32
C ARG A 68 -8.77 -6.03 -20.76
N PHE A 69 -9.36 -6.76 -19.81
CA PHE A 69 -10.29 -7.86 -20.10
C PHE A 69 -11.56 -7.33 -20.78
N LEU A 70 -12.18 -6.29 -20.21
CA LEU A 70 -13.36 -5.64 -20.80
C LEU A 70 -13.09 -5.05 -22.20
N LYS A 71 -11.92 -4.43 -22.40
CA LYS A 71 -11.54 -3.92 -23.73
C LYS A 71 -11.29 -5.04 -24.73
N LYS A 72 -10.76 -6.19 -24.29
CA LYS A 72 -10.54 -7.35 -25.15
C LYS A 72 -11.86 -7.95 -25.62
N ASP A 73 -12.81 -8.14 -24.70
CA ASP A 73 -14.12 -8.70 -25.02
C ASP A 73 -14.93 -7.79 -25.95
N GLY A 74 -14.87 -6.47 -25.73
CA GLY A 74 -15.52 -5.49 -26.61
C GLY A 74 -14.94 -5.45 -28.03
N ASN A 75 -13.64 -5.72 -28.19
CA ASN A 75 -12.99 -5.71 -29.51
C ASN A 75 -13.21 -7.04 -30.27
N GLU A 76 -13.25 -8.17 -29.56
CA GLU A 76 -13.59 -9.47 -30.15
C GLU A 76 -15.07 -9.54 -30.56
N THR A 77 -15.99 -9.05 -29.73
CA THR A 77 -17.42 -8.99 -30.10
C THR A 77 -17.69 -8.04 -31.25
N ARG A 78 -17.00 -6.89 -31.32
CA ARG A 78 -17.13 -5.95 -32.43
C ARG A 78 -16.59 -6.52 -33.75
N LYS A 79 -15.42 -7.17 -33.75
CA LYS A 79 -14.89 -7.84 -34.95
C LYS A 79 -15.83 -8.95 -35.46
N LYS A 80 -16.42 -9.72 -34.55
CA LYS A 80 -17.29 -10.85 -34.91
C LYS A 80 -18.65 -10.40 -35.47
N SER A 81 -19.15 -9.23 -35.06
CA SER A 81 -20.36 -8.63 -35.63
C SER A 81 -20.09 -8.08 -37.04
N ASP A 82 -18.98 -7.35 -37.22
CA ASP A 82 -18.67 -6.69 -38.49
C ASP A 82 -18.42 -7.70 -39.62
N ASP A 83 -17.75 -8.82 -39.32
CA ASP A 83 -17.54 -9.90 -40.29
C ASP A 83 -18.86 -10.58 -40.68
N LYS A 84 -19.79 -10.75 -39.74
CA LYS A 84 -21.11 -11.34 -40.00
C LYS A 84 -21.97 -10.42 -40.86
N ASP A 85 -21.99 -9.12 -40.57
CA ASP A 85 -22.73 -8.15 -41.37
C ASP A 85 -22.14 -8.04 -42.79
N ARG A 86 -20.81 -8.10 -42.94
CA ARG A 86 -20.16 -8.17 -44.25
C ARG A 86 -20.48 -9.46 -45.02
N THR A 87 -20.48 -10.61 -44.36
CA THR A 87 -20.82 -11.88 -45.03
C THR A 87 -22.30 -11.92 -45.42
N LEU A 88 -23.20 -11.43 -44.56
CA LEU A 88 -24.62 -11.33 -44.89
C LEU A 88 -24.88 -10.33 -46.01
N ALA A 89 -24.17 -9.19 -46.04
CA ALA A 89 -24.27 -8.23 -47.14
C ALA A 89 -23.78 -8.82 -48.48
N GLY A 90 -22.66 -9.54 -48.46
CA GLY A 90 -22.14 -10.21 -49.67
C GLY A 90 -23.04 -11.34 -50.18
N LEU A 91 -23.66 -12.11 -49.28
CA LEU A 91 -24.64 -13.13 -49.65
C LEU A 91 -25.93 -12.52 -50.21
N ARG A 92 -26.38 -11.38 -49.68
CA ARG A 92 -27.54 -10.66 -50.19
C ARG A 92 -27.31 -10.10 -51.59
N ASP A 93 -26.09 -9.67 -51.90
CA ASP A 93 -25.68 -9.19 -53.23
C ASP A 93 -25.61 -10.34 -54.25
N LEU A 94 -25.26 -11.55 -53.81
CA LEU A 94 -25.28 -12.78 -54.61
C LEU A 94 -26.71 -13.29 -54.85
N GLU A 95 -27.59 -13.20 -53.85
CA GLU A 95 -29.00 -13.61 -53.94
C GLU A 95 -29.84 -12.63 -54.78
N ALA A 96 -29.46 -11.34 -54.80
CA ALA A 96 -30.07 -10.32 -55.65
C ALA A 96 -29.63 -10.37 -57.13
N GLY A 97 -28.87 -11.40 -57.54
CA GLY A 97 -28.45 -11.58 -58.92
C GLY A 97 -27.32 -10.62 -59.34
N GLY A 98 -26.31 -10.47 -58.49
CA GLY A 98 -25.09 -9.71 -58.74
C GLY A 98 -24.29 -10.20 -59.94
N VAL A 99 -24.80 -9.92 -61.14
CA VAL A 99 -24.02 -9.77 -62.37
C VAL A 99 -23.29 -8.44 -62.24
N LYS A 100 -21.99 -8.48 -61.96
CA LYS A 100 -21.09 -7.39 -62.35
C LYS A 100 -20.27 -7.87 -63.53
N SER A 101 -20.37 -7.07 -64.59
CA SER A 101 -19.49 -7.01 -65.75
C SER A 101 -18.01 -6.99 -65.38
#